data_AF-A0A653TX83-F1
#
_entry.id   AF-A0A653TX83-F1
#
_cell.length_a   1.000
_cell.length_b   1.000
_cell.length_c   1.000
_cell.angle_alpha   90.00
_cell.angle_beta   90.00
_cell.angle_gamma   90.00
#
_symmetry.space_group_name_H-M   'P 1'
#
loop_
_entity.id
_entity.type
_entity.pdbx_description
1 polymer ?
#
loop_
_entity_poly.entity_id
_entity_poly.type
_entity_poly.pdbx_seq_one_letter_code
_entity_poly.pdbx_strand_id
1 'polypeptide(L)'
;MKNLYNKGPYRGYERAKHLRPYWKKNANRKWRATEEAVIEETVALDQNDTNAIRNPVVKKKPKKNIKVKIKFIEHNDRISSVYTSYRSYKQLEDAIKRNNVIEVFFKTNKKTPSGRHYQYE
;
A
#
# COMPACT_ATOMS: atom_id res chain seq x y z
N MET A 1 -28.52 -23.77 18.52
CA MET A 1 -27.19 -23.19 18.85
C MET A 1 -26.88 -23.37 20.34
N LYS A 2 -25.99 -24.27 20.74
CA LYS A 2 -25.75 -24.54 22.17
C LYS A 2 -24.84 -23.52 22.90
N ASN A 3 -24.15 -22.59 22.21
CA ASN A 3 -23.04 -21.82 22.82
C ASN A 3 -22.81 -20.38 22.29
N LEU A 4 -23.84 -19.63 21.91
CA LEU A 4 -23.65 -18.29 21.32
C LEU A 4 -22.98 -17.29 22.30
N TYR A 5 -23.33 -17.37 23.59
CA TYR A 5 -22.85 -16.44 24.62
C TYR A 5 -21.65 -16.96 25.41
N ASN A 6 -21.25 -18.22 25.22
CA ASN A 6 -20.12 -18.78 25.95
C ASN A 6 -18.79 -18.31 25.34
N LYS A 7 -17.96 -17.67 26.18
CA LYS A 7 -16.54 -17.42 25.90
C LYS A 7 -15.85 -18.78 25.98
N GLY A 8 -15.60 -19.40 24.83
CA GLY A 8 -15.02 -20.74 24.68
C GLY A 8 -13.70 -20.97 25.44
N PRO A 9 -13.08 -22.14 25.30
CA PRO A 9 -12.05 -22.63 26.22
C PRO A 9 -10.77 -21.77 26.28
N TYR A 10 -10.50 -20.95 25.26
CA TYR A 10 -9.32 -20.08 25.20
C TYR A 10 -9.66 -18.65 25.62
N ARG A 11 -9.84 -18.44 26.93
CA ARG A 11 -10.04 -17.10 27.52
C ARG A 11 -8.74 -16.30 27.56
N GLY A 12 -8.85 -14.97 27.49
CA GLY A 12 -7.71 -14.09 27.67
C GLY A 12 -7.06 -14.35 29.02
N TYR A 13 -5.73 -14.47 29.04
CA TYR A 13 -4.88 -14.60 30.24
C TYR A 13 -4.92 -15.90 31.06
N GLU A 14 -5.94 -16.75 30.95
CA GLU A 14 -6.07 -17.97 31.78
C GLU A 14 -5.49 -19.24 31.13
N ARG A 15 -5.86 -19.56 29.89
CA ARG A 15 -5.47 -20.81 29.21
C ARG A 15 -4.66 -20.56 27.94
N ALA A 16 -3.66 -21.41 27.72
CA ALA A 16 -2.77 -21.41 26.56
C ALA A 16 -2.09 -20.06 26.27
N LYS A 17 -1.34 -19.50 27.25
CA LYS A 17 -0.53 -18.27 27.04
C LYS A 17 0.45 -18.40 25.86
N HIS A 18 0.89 -19.61 25.54
CA HIS A 18 1.74 -19.93 24.39
C HIS A 18 1.05 -19.76 23.03
N LEU A 19 -0.29 -19.79 22.97
CA LEU A 19 -1.02 -19.55 21.71
C LEU A 19 -1.12 -18.05 21.42
N ARG A 20 -0.76 -17.67 20.20
CA ARG A 20 -0.96 -16.31 19.69
C ARG A 20 -2.45 -15.92 19.71
N PRO A 21 -2.79 -14.62 19.87
CA PRO A 21 -4.18 -14.16 19.91
C PRO A 21 -5.03 -14.62 18.70
N TYR A 22 -4.42 -14.66 17.51
CA TYR A 22 -5.08 -15.14 16.29
C TYR A 22 -5.51 -16.61 16.38
N TRP A 23 -4.65 -17.49 16.89
CA TRP A 23 -4.96 -18.92 17.02
C TRP A 23 -6.06 -19.17 18.07
N LYS A 24 -6.04 -18.43 19.17
CA LYS A 24 -7.12 -18.44 20.17
C LYS A 24 -8.46 -18.03 19.57
N LYS A 25 -8.47 -16.97 18.74
CA LYS A 25 -9.66 -16.49 18.04
C LYS A 25 -10.23 -17.56 17.12
N ASN A 26 -9.40 -18.22 16.32
CA ASN A 26 -9.84 -19.26 15.40
C ASN A 26 -10.37 -20.50 16.13
N ALA A 27 -9.68 -20.96 17.17
CA ALA A 27 -10.13 -22.12 17.94
C ALA A 27 -11.46 -21.87 18.67
N ASN A 28 -11.64 -20.68 19.28
CA ASN A 28 -12.91 -20.28 19.89
C ASN A 28 -14.02 -20.06 18.85
N ARG A 29 -13.69 -19.67 17.62
CA ARG A 29 -14.67 -19.58 16.52
C ARG A 29 -15.16 -20.98 16.14
N LYS A 30 -14.23 -21.93 15.93
CA LYS A 30 -14.56 -23.34 15.66
C LYS A 30 -15.38 -23.97 16.78
N TRP A 31 -15.05 -23.70 18.04
CA TRP A 31 -15.80 -24.21 19.19
C TRP A 31 -17.26 -23.71 19.25
N ARG A 32 -17.56 -22.54 18.66
CA ARG A 32 -18.93 -22.00 18.57
C ARG A 32 -19.65 -22.39 17.28
N ALA A 33 -18.95 -22.97 16.31
CA ALA A 33 -19.54 -23.33 15.03
C ALA A 33 -20.60 -24.41 15.23
N THR A 34 -21.71 -24.30 14.49
CA THR A 34 -22.73 -25.33 14.36
C THR A 34 -22.31 -26.34 13.31
N GLU A 35 -22.88 -27.56 13.36
CA GLU A 35 -22.57 -28.63 12.40
C GLU A 35 -22.76 -28.18 10.95
N GLU A 36 -23.83 -27.41 10.67
CA GLU A 36 -24.10 -26.80 9.36
C GLU A 36 -22.97 -25.86 8.89
N ALA A 37 -22.46 -25.01 9.78
CA ALA A 37 -21.37 -24.07 9.44
C ALA A 37 -20.03 -24.79 9.21
N VAL A 38 -19.81 -25.93 9.86
CA VAL A 38 -18.63 -26.77 9.62
C VAL A 38 -18.72 -27.42 8.25
N ILE A 39 -19.90 -27.92 7.87
CA ILE A 39 -20.15 -28.50 6.53
C ILE A 39 -19.92 -27.45 5.45
N GLU A 40 -20.47 -26.23 5.59
CA GLU A 40 -20.24 -25.13 4.65
C GLU A 40 -18.76 -24.74 4.54
N GLU A 41 -18.02 -24.68 5.67
CA GLU A 41 -16.58 -24.38 5.65
C GLU A 41 -15.80 -25.48 4.93
N THR A 42 -16.15 -26.76 5.10
CA THR A 42 -15.51 -27.88 4.38
C THR A 42 -15.79 -27.86 2.88
N VAL A 43 -17.05 -27.63 2.47
CA VAL A 43 -17.42 -27.51 1.05
C VAL A 43 -16.71 -26.31 0.41
N ALA A 44 -16.58 -25.20 1.13
CA ALA A 44 -15.84 -24.03 0.66
C ALA A 44 -14.33 -24.31 0.56
N LEU A 45 -13.74 -25.09 1.46
CA LEU A 45 -12.33 -25.48 1.40
C LEU A 45 -12.05 -26.39 0.19
N ASP A 46 -12.88 -27.42 -0.02
CA ASP A 46 -12.76 -28.34 -1.16
C ASP A 46 -12.94 -27.62 -2.51
N GLN A 47 -13.81 -26.61 -2.57
CA GLN A 47 -13.98 -25.75 -3.74
C GLN A 47 -12.82 -24.76 -3.96
N ASN A 48 -12.10 -24.39 -2.89
CA ASN A 48 -10.95 -23.49 -2.98
C ASN A 48 -9.66 -24.24 -3.37
N ASP A 49 -9.46 -25.48 -2.91
CA ASP A 49 -8.25 -26.26 -3.23
C ASP A 49 -8.16 -26.64 -4.71
N THR A 50 -9.29 -26.69 -5.42
CA THR A 50 -9.31 -26.92 -6.88
C THR A 50 -9.06 -25.66 -7.72
N ASN A 51 -9.09 -24.46 -7.14
CA ASN A 51 -9.00 -23.19 -7.89
C ASN A 51 -8.02 -22.13 -7.36
N ALA A 52 -7.24 -22.40 -6.32
CA ALA A 52 -6.48 -21.35 -5.61
C ALA A 52 -5.03 -21.15 -6.08
N ILE A 53 -4.79 -20.98 -7.39
CA ILE A 53 -3.72 -20.05 -7.80
C ILE A 53 -4.36 -18.66 -7.85
N ARG A 54 -4.54 -18.04 -6.66
CA ARG A 54 -4.95 -16.64 -6.58
C ARG A 54 -3.84 -15.79 -7.17
N ASN A 55 -3.94 -15.50 -8.47
CA ASN A 55 -3.07 -14.53 -9.12
C ASN A 55 -3.13 -13.23 -8.31
N PRO A 56 -1.99 -12.75 -7.76
CA PRO A 56 -2.00 -11.51 -7.00
C PRO A 56 -2.56 -10.41 -7.91
N VAL A 57 -3.61 -9.73 -7.44
CA VAL A 57 -4.22 -8.63 -8.19
C VAL A 57 -3.18 -7.52 -8.32
N VAL A 58 -2.47 -7.50 -9.45
CA VAL A 58 -1.44 -6.49 -9.74
C VAL A 58 -2.16 -5.16 -9.97
N LYS A 59 -2.20 -4.33 -8.94
CA LYS A 59 -2.73 -2.97 -9.04
C LYS A 59 -1.87 -2.18 -10.02
N LYS A 60 -2.49 -1.63 -11.07
CA LYS A 60 -1.81 -0.78 -12.05
C LYS A 60 -1.21 0.44 -11.35
N LYS A 61 0.07 0.72 -11.59
CA LYS A 61 0.72 1.92 -11.05
C LYS A 61 0.08 3.17 -11.66
N PRO A 62 -0.11 4.24 -10.86
CA PRO A 62 -0.71 5.47 -11.36
C PRO A 62 0.20 6.16 -12.39
N LYS A 63 -0.40 6.74 -13.43
CA LYS A 63 0.33 7.47 -14.48
C LYS A 63 0.93 8.77 -13.93
N LYS A 64 2.17 9.08 -14.35
CA LYS A 64 2.89 10.31 -14.04
C LYS A 64 2.82 11.24 -15.25
N ASN A 65 2.04 12.31 -15.14
CA ASN A 65 1.70 13.18 -16.27
C ASN A 65 2.59 14.43 -16.36
N ILE A 66 3.19 14.83 -15.25
CA ILE A 66 4.03 16.04 -15.17
C ILE A 66 5.46 15.63 -15.48
N LYS A 67 6.03 16.12 -16.58
CA LYS A 67 7.40 15.81 -17.01
C LYS A 67 8.26 17.06 -16.90
N VAL A 68 9.36 16.96 -16.15
CA VAL A 68 10.26 18.09 -15.90
C VAL A 68 11.71 17.65 -16.02
N LYS A 69 12.59 18.60 -16.32
CA LYS A 69 14.04 18.44 -16.20
C LYS A 69 14.47 19.24 -14.97
N ILE A 70 15.09 18.59 -14.00
CA ILE A 70 15.58 19.22 -12.77
C ILE A 70 17.10 19.27 -12.84
N LYS A 71 17.67 20.45 -12.62
CA LYS A 71 19.10 20.63 -12.36
C LYS A 71 19.35 20.61 -10.85
N PHE A 72 20.37 19.88 -10.41
CA PHE A 72 20.76 19.82 -9.00
C PHE A 72 22.28 19.91 -8.83
N ILE A 73 22.69 20.38 -7.66
CA ILE A 73 24.08 20.42 -7.19
C ILE A 73 24.35 19.11 -6.46
N GLU A 74 25.38 18.38 -6.89
CA GLU A 74 25.90 17.21 -6.18
C GLU A 74 26.94 17.63 -5.13
N HIS A 75 27.33 16.72 -4.25
CA HIS A 75 28.22 16.98 -3.11
C HIS A 75 29.62 17.56 -3.46
N ASN A 76 30.03 17.58 -4.74
CA ASN A 76 31.32 18.11 -5.21
C ASN A 76 31.14 19.33 -6.14
N ASP A 77 30.10 20.15 -5.92
CA ASP A 77 29.72 21.29 -6.77
C ASP A 77 29.47 20.94 -8.25
N ARG A 78 29.31 19.65 -8.53
CA ARG A 78 29.00 19.17 -9.86
C ARG A 78 27.53 19.40 -10.14
N ILE A 79 27.24 20.18 -11.18
CA ILE A 79 25.88 20.39 -11.66
C ILE A 79 25.52 19.24 -12.59
N SER A 80 24.45 18.53 -12.25
CA SER A 80 23.87 17.50 -13.12
C SER A 80 22.39 17.77 -13.34
N SER A 81 21.82 17.12 -14.37
CA SER A 81 20.42 17.33 -14.73
C SER A 81 19.74 16.01 -15.07
N VAL A 82 18.55 15.81 -14.53
CA VAL A 82 17.77 14.57 -14.70
C VAL A 82 16.36 14.89 -15.18
N TYR A 83 15.91 14.12 -16.17
CA TYR A 83 14.51 14.11 -16.58
C TYR A 83 13.70 13.22 -15.65
N THR A 84 12.70 13.78 -15.00
CA THR A 84 11.85 13.07 -14.05
C THR A 84 10.38 13.36 -14.32
N SER A 85 9.51 12.51 -13.78
CA SER A 85 8.07 12.67 -13.88
C SER A 85 7.36 12.50 -12.55
N TYR A 86 6.35 13.34 -12.34
CA TYR A 86 5.55 13.42 -11.12
C TYR A 86 4.08 13.16 -11.41
N ARG A 87 3.38 12.65 -10.39
CA ARG A 87 1.93 12.40 -10.47
C ARG A 87 1.12 13.67 -10.19
N SER A 88 1.53 14.45 -9.18
CA SER A 88 0.82 15.65 -8.74
C SER A 88 1.78 16.84 -8.60
N TYR A 89 1.23 18.05 -8.64
CA TYR A 89 2.00 19.27 -8.41
C TYR A 89 2.60 19.32 -7.02
N LYS A 90 1.90 18.81 -5.99
CA LYS A 90 2.46 18.68 -4.63
C LYS A 90 3.78 17.90 -4.61
N GLN A 91 3.84 16.76 -5.30
CA GLN A 91 5.07 15.97 -5.37
C GLN A 91 6.21 16.69 -6.09
N LEU A 92 5.87 17.50 -7.11
CA LEU A 92 6.85 18.33 -7.79
C LEU A 92 7.35 19.44 -6.87
N GLU A 93 6.45 20.10 -6.15
CA GLU A 93 6.76 21.19 -5.22
C GLU A 93 7.66 20.70 -4.07
N ASP A 94 7.37 19.52 -3.52
CA ASP A 94 8.22 18.86 -2.52
C ASP A 94 9.61 18.50 -3.08
N ALA A 95 9.71 18.20 -4.37
CA ALA A 95 10.99 17.93 -5.02
C ALA A 95 11.79 19.21 -5.30
N ILE A 96 11.10 20.30 -5.65
CA ILE A 96 11.68 21.61 -5.91
C ILE A 96 12.26 22.22 -4.63
N LYS A 97 11.59 22.05 -3.48
CA LYS A 97 12.02 22.60 -2.17
C LYS A 97 13.34 22.01 -1.62
N ARG A 98 13.95 21.05 -2.30
CA ARG A 98 15.19 20.43 -1.81
C ARG A 98 16.34 21.40 -2.01
N ASN A 99 17.18 21.55 -0.99
CA ASN A 99 18.32 22.48 -0.99
C ASN A 99 19.31 22.26 -2.15
N ASN A 100 19.34 21.06 -2.72
CA ASN A 100 20.23 20.73 -3.81
C ASN A 100 19.65 21.06 -5.19
N VAL A 101 18.41 21.53 -5.30
CA VAL A 101 17.78 21.85 -6.58
C VAL A 101 18.03 23.31 -6.95
N ILE A 102 18.54 23.53 -8.16
CA ILE A 102 18.84 24.86 -8.70
C ILE A 102 17.66 25.37 -9.53
N GLU A 103 17.24 24.54 -10.49
CA GLU A 103 16.36 24.99 -11.56
C GLU A 103 15.51 23.84 -12.08
N VAL A 104 14.25 24.16 -12.42
CA VAL A 104 13.31 23.20 -12.98
C VAL A 104 12.74 23.70 -14.29
N PHE A 105 12.96 22.92 -15.35
CA PHE A 105 12.40 23.18 -16.68
C PHE A 105 11.21 22.27 -16.93
N PHE A 106 10.07 22.87 -17.24
CA PHE A 106 8.91 22.13 -17.71
C PHE A 106 9.10 21.74 -19.16
N LYS A 107 8.86 20.47 -19.50
CA LYS A 107 8.76 20.06 -20.90
C LYS A 107 7.43 20.61 -21.42
N THR A 108 7.47 21.74 -22.12
CA THR A 108 6.30 22.42 -22.68
C THR A 108 5.45 21.44 -23.47
N ASN A 109 4.24 21.18 -22.97
CA ASN A 109 3.14 20.68 -23.79
C ASN A 109 2.16 21.86 -23.87
N LYS A 110 1.57 22.13 -25.04
CA LYS A 110 0.80 23.36 -25.37
C LYS A 110 -0.40 23.69 -24.44
N LYS A 111 -0.61 22.91 -23.37
CA LYS A 111 -1.67 23.05 -22.35
C LYS A 111 -1.14 23.42 -20.94
N THR A 112 0.17 23.60 -20.76
CA THR A 112 0.71 24.09 -19.49
C THR A 112 0.57 25.62 -19.49
N PRO A 113 -0.04 26.26 -18.46
CA PRO A 113 -0.06 27.71 -18.39
C PRO A 113 1.40 28.20 -18.34
N SER A 114 1.85 28.73 -19.47
CA SER A 114 3.18 29.27 -19.68
C SER A 114 3.33 30.49 -18.78
N GLY A 115 4.15 30.39 -17.72
CA GLY A 115 4.37 31.56 -16.88
C GLY A 115 5.02 31.34 -15.52
N ARG A 116 5.30 30.11 -15.08
CA ARG A 116 6.03 29.90 -13.82
C ARG A 116 7.41 29.30 -14.06
N HIS A 117 8.34 30.17 -14.41
CA HIS A 117 9.76 29.91 -14.18
C HIS A 117 9.99 30.09 -12.68
N TYR A 118 10.32 28.99 -11.99
CA TYR A 118 10.78 29.09 -10.61
C TYR A 118 12.30 29.10 -10.65
N GLN A 119 12.88 30.30 -10.58
CA GLN A 119 14.30 30.48 -10.24
C GLN A 119 14.37 30.60 -8.72
N TYR A 120 15.17 29.75 -8.08
CA TYR A 120 15.50 29.88 -6.66
C TYR A 120 16.94 30.40 -6.60
N GLU A 121 17.11 31.60 -6.06
CA GLU A 121 18.41 32.22 -5.75
C GLU A 121 18.98 31.65 -4.45
#